data_AF-A0A518K3Z6-F1
#
_entry.id   AF-A0A518K3Z6-F1
#
_cell.length_a   1.000
_cell.length_b   1.000
_cell.length_c   1.000
_cell.angle_alpha   90.00
_cell.angle_beta   90.00
_cell.angle_gamma   90.00
#
_symmetry.space_group_name_H-M   'P 1'
#
loop_
_entity.id
_entity.type
_entity.pdbx_description
1 polymer ?
#
loop_
_entity_poly.entity_id
_entity_poly.type
_entity_poly.pdbx_seq_one_letter_code
_entity_poly.pdbx_strand_id
1 'polypeptide(L)'
;MKQDDSNATARRAAYSIAAGAVVGVTGSAEAAISYSGVQDLAIAQFSSQQLNLDGDAYNDILLKNYVFGGGNYQGAYVNFAPGKVVGFSAGLSYASALSAGDLIDASTTSGGPFQASMAYGGNNPNAEFNTASGAFIGLEFPIGGVSHFGWVRVTVDNAAGSFVINDWAYNSTPGAGLLAGQVPEPTSLGLLAAGAAGVAAMRRRQVA
;
A
#
# COMPACT_ATOMS: atom_id res chain seq x y z
N MET A 1 40.70 15.44 -68.07
CA MET A 1 40.99 15.80 -66.66
C MET A 1 39.70 15.49 -65.89
N LYS A 2 39.53 14.27 -65.33
CA LYS A 2 39.78 13.89 -63.91
C LYS A 2 39.08 14.89 -62.96
N GLN A 3 38.17 14.58 -62.03
CA GLN A 3 37.66 13.38 -61.31
C GLN A 3 36.19 13.73 -60.95
N ASP A 4 35.21 12.82 -61.03
CA ASP A 4 34.78 11.84 -60.01
C ASP A 4 34.41 12.47 -58.66
N ASP A 5 33.13 12.40 -58.27
CA ASP A 5 32.70 12.20 -56.89
C ASP A 5 31.27 11.63 -56.86
N SER A 6 31.24 10.33 -56.57
CA SER A 6 30.10 9.51 -56.20
C SER A 6 29.76 9.71 -54.72
N ASN A 7 28.56 9.25 -54.31
CA ASN A 7 27.98 9.24 -52.96
C ASN A 7 27.32 10.52 -52.44
N ALA A 8 25.98 10.51 -52.39
CA ALA A 8 25.32 10.04 -51.16
C ALA A 8 23.79 10.03 -51.36
N THR A 9 23.27 8.83 -51.54
CA THR A 9 21.86 8.49 -51.33
C THR A 9 21.48 8.80 -49.88
N ALA A 10 21.05 10.02 -49.58
CA ALA A 10 20.50 10.36 -48.28
C ALA A 10 19.01 9.95 -48.20
N ARG A 11 18.77 8.63 -48.17
CA ARG A 11 17.54 8.08 -47.60
C ARG A 11 17.61 8.32 -46.09
N ARG A 12 16.95 9.35 -45.58
CA ARG A 12 16.60 9.41 -44.15
C ARG A 12 15.10 9.22 -44.03
N ALA A 13 14.77 8.05 -43.49
CA ALA A 13 13.43 7.57 -43.23
C ALA A 13 12.62 8.61 -42.47
N ALA A 14 11.42 8.90 -42.98
CA ALA A 14 10.41 9.65 -42.25
C ALA A 14 9.99 8.83 -41.02
N TYR A 15 10.21 9.39 -39.83
CA TYR A 15 9.63 8.87 -38.60
C TYR A 15 8.15 9.23 -38.58
N SER A 16 7.30 8.29 -39.01
CA SER A 16 5.86 8.37 -38.81
C SER A 16 5.58 8.26 -37.30
N ILE A 17 5.27 9.38 -36.64
CA ILE A 17 4.66 9.31 -35.31
C ILE A 17 3.20 8.90 -35.55
N ALA A 18 2.94 7.60 -35.50
CA ALA A 18 1.58 7.11 -35.39
C ALA A 18 1.05 7.50 -34.00
N ALA A 19 0.32 8.61 -33.91
CA ALA A 19 -0.55 8.88 -32.78
C ALA A 19 -1.71 7.87 -32.86
N GLY A 20 -1.49 6.68 -32.29
CA GLY A 20 -2.53 5.69 -32.13
C GLY A 20 -3.55 6.21 -31.12
N ALA A 21 -4.73 6.59 -31.59
CA ALA A 21 -5.90 6.75 -30.73
C ALA A 21 -6.25 5.37 -30.18
N VAL A 22 -6.05 5.16 -28.87
CA VAL A 22 -6.58 3.98 -28.18
C VAL A 22 -8.08 4.22 -27.98
N VAL A 23 -8.90 3.51 -28.75
CA VAL A 23 -10.34 3.33 -28.48
C VAL A 23 -10.52 1.90 -27.97
N GLY A 24 -11.13 1.77 -26.78
CA GLY A 24 -11.44 0.52 -26.09
C GLY A 24 -10.60 0.38 -24.82
N VAL A 25 -11.14 0.26 -23.61
CA VAL A 25 -12.41 -0.33 -23.15
C VAL A 25 -12.97 0.56 -22.03
N THR A 26 -14.22 1.02 -22.15
CA THR A 26 -14.95 1.54 -20.99
C THR A 26 -15.26 0.37 -20.06
N GLY A 27 -14.61 0.36 -18.89
CA GLY A 27 -14.82 -0.64 -17.85
C GLY A 27 -13.63 -0.93 -16.95
N SER A 28 -12.56 -0.14 -16.94
CA SER A 28 -11.63 -0.17 -15.80
C SER A 28 -12.24 0.68 -14.70
N ALA A 29 -12.75 0.04 -13.66
CA ALA A 29 -13.18 0.72 -12.43
C ALA A 29 -12.08 1.70 -12.01
N GLU A 30 -12.33 3.01 -12.17
CA GLU A 30 -11.40 4.05 -11.77
C GLU A 30 -11.14 3.90 -10.26
N ALA A 31 -9.87 3.64 -9.93
CA ALA A 31 -9.23 3.67 -8.61
C ALA A 31 -10.16 3.63 -7.37
N ALA A 32 -10.50 2.41 -6.92
CA ALA A 32 -11.15 2.18 -5.63
C ALA A 32 -10.18 2.15 -4.44
N ILE A 33 -8.87 2.33 -4.65
CA ILE A 33 -7.93 2.37 -3.54
C ILE A 33 -7.90 3.79 -2.96
N SER A 34 -8.20 3.91 -1.68
CA SER A 34 -8.00 5.15 -0.93
C SER A 34 -6.71 5.02 -0.13
N TYR A 35 -5.74 5.89 -0.42
CA TYR A 35 -4.41 5.90 0.19
C TYR A 35 -4.22 7.17 1.02
N SER A 36 -3.67 7.03 2.22
CA SER A 36 -3.48 8.16 3.13
C SER A 36 -2.34 9.09 2.73
N GLY A 37 -1.44 8.68 1.83
CA GLY A 37 -0.14 9.32 1.70
C GLY A 37 0.81 8.88 2.81
N VAL A 38 2.06 9.32 2.76
CA VAL A 38 3.02 9.07 3.85
C VAL A 38 2.64 9.89 5.08
N GLN A 39 2.64 9.24 6.25
CA GLN A 39 2.17 9.80 7.52
C GLN A 39 3.26 9.79 8.60
N ASP A 40 3.98 8.66 8.74
CA ASP A 40 5.07 8.47 9.71
C ASP A 40 4.72 8.87 11.16
N LEU A 41 3.60 8.34 11.64
CA LEU A 41 3.07 8.58 12.99
C LEU A 41 3.72 7.65 14.01
N ALA A 42 4.52 8.20 14.91
CA ALA A 42 5.09 7.44 16.03
C ALA A 42 4.05 7.24 17.15
N ILE A 43 3.89 5.99 17.59
CA ILE A 43 3.12 5.65 18.79
C ILE A 43 4.09 5.61 19.96
N ALA A 44 4.00 6.58 20.88
CA ALA A 44 4.82 6.59 22.09
C ALA A 44 4.59 5.34 22.95
N GLN A 45 5.60 4.92 23.71
CA GLN A 45 5.42 3.87 24.71
C GLN A 45 4.32 4.25 25.71
N PHE A 46 3.63 3.24 26.24
CA PHE A 46 2.45 3.38 27.10
C PHE A 46 1.26 4.08 26.42
N SER A 47 1.24 4.10 25.09
CA SER A 47 0.18 4.76 24.31
C SER A 47 -0.40 3.87 23.23
N SER A 48 -1.44 4.38 22.58
CA SER A 48 -2.13 3.73 21.46
C SER A 48 -2.58 4.75 20.45
N GLN A 49 -2.63 4.34 19.18
CA GLN A 49 -3.18 5.13 18.09
C GLN A 49 -4.43 4.44 17.54
N GLN A 50 -5.53 5.19 17.48
CA GLN A 50 -6.72 4.82 16.71
C GLN A 50 -6.53 5.30 15.28
N LEU A 51 -6.78 4.44 14.30
CA LEU A 51 -6.80 4.80 12.89
C LEU A 51 -8.21 4.65 12.34
N ASN A 52 -8.63 5.67 11.60
CA ASN A 52 -9.83 5.71 10.81
C ASN A 52 -9.38 5.79 9.35
N LEU A 53 -9.53 4.69 8.61
CA LEU A 53 -9.06 4.50 7.25
C LEU A 53 -9.99 5.19 6.25
N ASP A 54 -11.30 5.15 6.49
CA ASP A 54 -12.32 5.67 5.57
C ASP A 54 -12.80 7.10 5.89
N GLY A 55 -12.43 7.62 7.07
CA GLY A 55 -12.74 8.97 7.53
C GLY A 55 -14.15 9.10 8.10
N ASP A 56 -14.81 8.01 8.49
CA ASP A 56 -16.17 8.05 9.04
C ASP A 56 -16.21 8.41 10.55
N ALA A 57 -17.32 8.17 11.26
CA ALA A 57 -17.42 8.50 12.68
C ALA A 57 -16.79 7.45 13.62
N TYR A 58 -16.33 6.33 13.06
CA TYR A 58 -15.83 5.15 13.74
C TYR A 58 -14.35 4.95 13.42
N ASN A 59 -13.59 4.38 14.36
CA ASN A 59 -12.20 4.01 14.09
C ASN A 59 -12.16 2.54 13.69
N ASP A 60 -11.32 2.18 12.73
CA ASP A 60 -11.27 0.82 12.19
C ASP A 60 -10.32 -0.07 12.99
N ILE A 61 -9.12 0.44 13.29
CA ILE A 61 -8.08 -0.31 13.97
C ILE A 61 -7.38 0.53 15.04
N LEU A 62 -7.11 -0.11 16.17
CA LEU A 62 -6.31 0.42 17.26
C LEU A 62 -4.96 -0.31 17.31
N LEU A 63 -3.87 0.45 17.29
CA LEU A 63 -2.50 -0.04 17.44
C LEU A 63 -1.94 0.39 18.79
N LYS A 64 -1.39 -0.56 19.55
CA LYS A 64 -0.88 -0.35 20.92
C LYS A 64 0.63 -0.43 20.95
N ASN A 65 1.27 0.45 21.71
CA ASN A 65 2.68 0.37 22.06
C ASN A 65 2.84 0.48 23.58
N TYR A 66 2.72 -0.64 24.29
CA TYR A 66 2.71 -0.71 25.74
C TYR A 66 3.97 -1.36 26.30
N VAL A 67 4.15 -1.27 27.61
CA VAL A 67 5.16 -2.03 28.34
C VAL A 67 4.47 -2.83 29.43
N PHE A 68 4.69 -4.14 29.42
CA PHE A 68 4.21 -5.08 30.43
C PHE A 68 5.39 -5.62 31.24
N GLY A 69 5.12 -6.48 32.24
CA GLY A 69 6.17 -7.06 33.08
C GLY A 69 7.26 -7.84 32.33
N GLY A 70 6.97 -8.31 31.10
CA GLY A 70 7.94 -8.98 30.22
C GLY A 70 8.67 -8.07 29.24
N GLY A 71 8.39 -6.76 29.22
CA GLY A 71 9.00 -5.79 28.30
C GLY A 71 8.00 -5.10 27.37
N ASN A 72 8.52 -4.57 26.25
CA ASN A 72 7.73 -3.84 25.28
C ASN A 72 6.76 -4.77 24.54
N TYR A 73 5.52 -4.32 24.35
CA TYR A 73 4.46 -5.06 23.68
C TYR A 73 3.81 -4.19 22.61
N GLN A 74 3.72 -4.70 21.39
CA GLN A 74 2.92 -4.12 20.31
C GLN A 74 1.80 -5.07 19.91
N GLY A 75 0.61 -4.51 19.68
CA GLY A 75 -0.57 -5.28 19.29
C GLY A 75 -1.57 -4.46 18.50
N ALA A 76 -2.45 -5.18 17.81
CA ALA A 76 -3.50 -4.63 16.97
C ALA A 76 -4.88 -5.09 17.46
N TYR A 77 -5.89 -4.23 17.29
CA TYR A 77 -7.29 -4.53 17.58
C TYR A 77 -8.20 -3.88 16.56
N VAL A 78 -8.99 -4.66 15.82
CA VAL A 78 -10.02 -4.15 14.93
C VAL A 78 -11.31 -3.93 15.74
N ASN A 79 -11.88 -2.73 15.64
CA ASN A 79 -12.85 -2.24 16.63
C ASN A 79 -14.27 -2.81 16.45
N PHE A 80 -14.65 -3.22 15.24
CA PHE A 80 -16.03 -3.59 14.92
C PHE A 80 -16.13 -4.85 14.06
N ALA A 81 -17.19 -5.63 14.26
CA ALA A 81 -17.51 -6.79 13.42
C ALA A 81 -18.04 -6.33 12.04
N PRO A 82 -17.66 -7.02 10.94
CA PRO A 82 -16.99 -8.32 10.88
C PRO A 82 -15.45 -8.25 10.87
N GLY A 83 -14.86 -7.13 11.28
CA GLY A 83 -13.45 -6.83 11.07
C GLY A 83 -12.46 -7.76 11.78
N LYS A 84 -11.33 -8.01 11.12
CA LYS A 84 -10.32 -9.01 11.50
C LYS A 84 -8.95 -8.57 11.01
N VAL A 85 -7.90 -9.03 11.66
CA VAL A 85 -6.53 -8.90 11.17
C VAL A 85 -6.17 -10.17 10.38
N VAL A 86 -5.41 -10.03 9.29
CA VAL A 86 -4.73 -11.16 8.64
C VAL A 86 -3.71 -11.72 9.64
N GLY A 87 -3.92 -12.96 10.07
CA GLY A 87 -3.19 -13.50 11.20
C GLY A 87 -3.47 -14.97 11.44
N PHE A 88 -2.84 -15.50 12.49
CA PHE A 88 -2.86 -16.92 12.81
C PHE A 88 -2.93 -17.17 14.32
N SER A 89 -3.18 -18.43 14.69
CA SER A 89 -3.20 -18.86 16.09
C SER A 89 -2.08 -19.85 16.36
N ALA A 90 -1.28 -19.58 17.38
CA ALA A 90 -0.22 -20.45 17.89
C ALA A 90 -0.21 -20.37 19.43
N GLY A 91 -1.31 -20.84 20.05
CA GLY A 91 -1.60 -20.69 21.48
C GLY A 91 -2.09 -19.29 21.87
N LEU A 92 -1.63 -18.26 21.16
CA LEU A 92 -2.13 -16.89 21.15
C LEU A 92 -2.52 -16.48 19.72
N SER A 93 -3.27 -15.40 19.58
CA SER A 93 -3.58 -14.79 18.29
C SER A 93 -2.47 -13.82 17.88
N TYR A 94 -1.96 -13.97 16.65
CA TYR A 94 -0.87 -13.20 16.08
C TYR A 94 -1.29 -12.50 14.79
N ALA A 95 -0.75 -11.31 14.56
CA ALA A 95 -0.85 -10.66 13.25
C ALA A 95 0.26 -11.21 12.37
N SER A 96 -0.04 -11.45 11.09
CA SER A 96 0.97 -11.79 10.11
C SER A 96 1.67 -10.53 9.61
N ALA A 97 3.00 -10.56 9.55
CA ALA A 97 3.81 -9.50 8.96
C ALA A 97 3.87 -9.70 7.44
N LEU A 98 2.96 -9.05 6.73
CA LEU A 98 2.83 -9.18 5.29
C LEU A 98 3.93 -8.39 4.56
N SER A 99 4.32 -8.91 3.40
CA SER A 99 5.21 -8.26 2.43
C SER A 99 4.40 -7.50 1.38
N ALA A 100 5.04 -6.53 0.73
CA ALA A 100 4.41 -5.83 -0.40
C ALA A 100 4.01 -6.83 -1.50
N GLY A 101 2.78 -6.73 -2.00
CA GLY A 101 2.21 -7.64 -2.99
C GLY A 101 1.41 -8.81 -2.40
N ASP A 102 1.44 -9.04 -1.09
CA ASP A 102 0.61 -10.08 -0.47
C ASP A 102 -0.88 -9.74 -0.58
N LEU A 103 -1.70 -10.74 -0.89
CA LEU A 103 -3.14 -10.56 -1.06
C LEU A 103 -3.86 -10.37 0.28
N ILE A 104 -4.72 -9.37 0.34
CA ILE A 104 -5.60 -9.09 1.48
C ILE A 104 -7.04 -9.11 0.98
N ASP A 105 -7.77 -10.15 1.33
CA ASP A 105 -9.17 -10.34 0.96
C ASP A 105 -9.89 -11.24 1.98
N ALA A 106 -11.14 -11.60 1.69
CA ALA A 106 -11.95 -12.45 2.55
C ALA A 106 -11.32 -13.83 2.82
N SER A 107 -10.47 -14.34 1.93
CA SER A 107 -9.81 -15.64 2.10
C SER A 107 -8.64 -15.55 3.08
N THR A 108 -7.90 -14.44 3.09
CA THR A 108 -6.75 -14.24 3.99
C THR A 108 -7.13 -13.68 5.35
N THR A 109 -8.28 -13.02 5.48
CA THR A 109 -8.85 -12.63 6.78
C THR A 109 -9.74 -13.71 7.39
N SER A 110 -10.05 -14.78 6.65
CA SER A 110 -10.87 -15.90 7.14
C SER A 110 -10.24 -16.56 8.36
N GLY A 111 -10.99 -16.64 9.46
CA GLY A 111 -10.49 -17.17 10.73
C GLY A 111 -9.47 -16.27 11.44
N GLY A 112 -9.17 -15.09 10.89
CA GLY A 112 -8.29 -14.10 11.49
C GLY A 112 -8.84 -13.54 12.81
N PRO A 113 -7.97 -13.12 13.74
CA PRO A 113 -8.40 -12.62 15.04
C PRO A 113 -8.87 -11.16 14.99
N PHE A 114 -9.76 -10.79 15.92
CA PHE A 114 -10.12 -9.39 16.17
C PHE A 114 -9.00 -8.61 16.87
N GLN A 115 -8.23 -9.28 17.73
CA GLN A 115 -7.08 -8.69 18.41
C GLN A 115 -5.89 -9.64 18.29
N ALA A 116 -4.73 -9.07 17.99
CA ALA A 116 -3.56 -9.81 17.59
C ALA A 116 -2.30 -9.26 18.25
N SER A 117 -1.46 -10.15 18.78
CA SER A 117 -0.10 -9.81 19.17
C SER A 117 0.74 -9.55 17.92
N MET A 118 1.46 -8.43 17.90
CA MET A 118 2.41 -8.13 16.83
C MET A 118 3.85 -8.38 17.27
N ALA A 119 4.21 -7.98 18.50
CA ALA A 119 5.55 -8.15 19.05
C ALA A 119 5.53 -8.16 20.59
N TYR A 120 6.33 -9.02 21.20
CA TYR A 120 6.56 -9.06 22.65
C TYR A 120 7.89 -9.76 23.00
N GLY A 121 8.91 -9.57 22.15
CA GLY A 121 10.21 -10.22 22.29
C GLY A 121 10.11 -11.73 22.51
N GLY A 122 10.89 -12.24 23.45
CA GLY A 122 10.92 -13.66 23.79
C GLY A 122 9.65 -14.18 24.47
N ASN A 123 8.77 -13.31 24.99
CA ASN A 123 7.52 -13.74 25.62
C ASN A 123 6.49 -14.22 24.60
N ASN A 124 6.53 -13.68 23.37
CA ASN A 124 5.70 -14.11 22.26
C ASN A 124 6.59 -14.57 21.09
N PRO A 125 7.12 -15.82 21.13
CA PRO A 125 8.14 -16.28 20.20
C PRO A 125 7.64 -16.42 18.75
N ASN A 126 6.33 -16.50 18.53
CA ASN A 126 5.74 -16.56 17.19
C ASN A 126 5.40 -15.16 16.63
N ALA A 127 5.71 -14.08 17.33
CA ALA A 127 5.37 -12.74 16.90
C ALA A 127 6.26 -12.27 15.75
N GLU A 128 5.65 -11.87 14.64
CA GLU A 128 6.35 -11.58 13.38
C GLU A 128 6.85 -10.12 13.26
N PHE A 129 6.46 -9.22 14.15
CA PHE A 129 6.84 -7.79 14.09
C PHE A 129 7.93 -7.39 15.09
N ASN A 130 8.64 -8.33 15.74
CA ASN A 130 9.66 -7.96 16.72
C ASN A 130 10.75 -7.02 16.14
N THR A 131 11.08 -7.18 14.86
CA THR A 131 12.03 -6.35 14.11
C THR A 131 11.53 -6.14 12.67
N ALA A 132 10.43 -5.39 12.52
CA ALA A 132 9.81 -5.14 11.22
C ALA A 132 10.15 -3.74 10.71
N SER A 133 10.53 -3.62 9.44
CA SER A 133 10.78 -2.32 8.79
C SER A 133 9.96 -2.24 7.50
N GLY A 134 8.86 -1.48 7.53
CA GLY A 134 7.95 -1.35 6.41
C GLY A 134 7.14 -2.62 6.10
N ALA A 135 6.84 -3.43 7.12
CA ALA A 135 5.94 -4.58 6.98
C ALA A 135 4.47 -4.14 7.04
N PHE A 136 3.56 -4.95 6.53
CA PHE A 136 2.14 -4.62 6.45
C PHE A 136 1.30 -5.44 7.41
N ILE A 137 0.37 -4.76 8.09
CA ILE A 137 -0.77 -5.37 8.76
C ILE A 137 -1.91 -5.40 7.76
N GLY A 138 -2.41 -6.58 7.38
CA GLY A 138 -3.64 -6.69 6.60
C GLY A 138 -4.86 -6.74 7.51
N LEU A 139 -5.96 -6.11 7.10
CA LEU A 139 -7.21 -6.13 7.87
C LEU A 139 -8.47 -6.12 7.00
N GLU A 140 -9.52 -6.71 7.54
CA GLU A 140 -10.91 -6.51 7.18
C GLU A 140 -11.56 -5.56 8.19
N PHE A 141 -12.40 -4.63 7.74
CA PHE A 141 -13.16 -3.73 8.61
C PHE A 141 -14.51 -3.35 7.98
N PRO A 142 -15.55 -3.06 8.78
CA PRO A 142 -16.85 -2.65 8.26
C PRO A 142 -16.89 -1.17 7.86
N ILE A 143 -17.44 -0.87 6.68
CA ILE A 143 -17.98 0.46 6.34
C ILE A 143 -19.49 0.29 6.17
N GLY A 144 -20.28 0.96 7.02
CA GLY A 144 -21.73 0.77 7.04
C GLY A 144 -22.17 -0.69 7.27
N GLY A 145 -21.34 -1.48 7.96
CA GLY A 145 -21.58 -2.91 8.22
C GLY A 145 -21.19 -3.86 7.09
N VAL A 146 -20.61 -3.35 5.99
CA VAL A 146 -20.14 -4.17 4.87
C VAL A 146 -18.62 -4.30 4.92
N SER A 147 -18.07 -5.47 4.63
CA SER A 147 -16.62 -5.71 4.68
C SER A 147 -15.85 -4.92 3.62
N HIS A 148 -14.79 -4.26 4.07
CA HIS A 148 -13.74 -3.67 3.26
C HIS A 148 -12.38 -4.19 3.71
N PHE A 149 -11.40 -4.13 2.83
CA PHE A 149 -10.06 -4.64 3.10
C PHE A 149 -9.04 -3.50 2.99
N GLY A 150 -8.04 -3.54 3.86
CA GLY A 150 -6.97 -2.55 3.88
C GLY A 150 -5.63 -3.11 4.31
N TRP A 151 -4.64 -2.25 4.29
CA TRP A 151 -3.34 -2.49 4.90
C TRP A 151 -2.86 -1.27 5.69
N VAL A 152 -2.08 -1.50 6.74
CA VAL A 152 -1.33 -0.48 7.47
C VAL A 152 0.15 -0.86 7.43
N ARG A 153 1.00 -0.01 6.86
CA ARG A 153 2.45 -0.23 6.82
C ARG A 153 3.08 0.31 8.09
N VAL A 154 3.95 -0.48 8.70
CA VAL A 154 4.52 -0.17 10.00
C VAL A 154 6.01 -0.49 10.08
N THR A 155 6.68 0.22 10.97
CA THR A 155 8.04 -0.07 11.41
C THR A 155 8.02 -0.29 12.92
N VAL A 156 8.49 -1.46 13.35
CA VAL A 156 8.51 -1.89 14.74
C VAL A 156 9.92 -2.35 15.11
N ASP A 157 10.48 -1.75 16.13
CA ASP A 157 11.64 -2.26 16.86
C ASP A 157 11.17 -2.52 18.29
N ASN A 158 10.84 -3.79 18.58
CA ASN A 158 10.33 -4.18 19.88
C ASN A 158 11.38 -4.00 20.98
N ALA A 159 12.67 -4.21 20.70
CA ALA A 159 13.72 -4.05 21.69
C ALA A 159 13.85 -2.58 22.13
N ALA A 160 13.74 -1.65 21.18
CA ALA A 160 13.68 -0.21 21.46
C ALA A 160 12.30 0.27 21.93
N GLY A 161 11.25 -0.55 21.80
CA GLY A 161 9.86 -0.16 22.03
C GLY A 161 9.38 0.92 21.06
N SER A 162 9.94 0.94 19.85
CA SER A 162 9.59 1.86 18.77
C SER A 162 8.48 1.25 17.93
N PHE A 163 7.46 2.05 17.63
CA PHE A 163 6.36 1.67 16.74
C PHE A 163 5.92 2.90 15.94
N VAL A 164 6.13 2.85 14.63
CA VAL A 164 5.73 3.89 13.67
C VAL A 164 4.72 3.32 12.69
N ILE A 165 3.62 4.04 12.48
CA ILE A 165 2.70 3.85 11.37
C ILE A 165 3.21 4.69 10.20
N ASN A 166 3.66 4.05 9.14
CA ASN A 166 4.24 4.75 7.99
C ASN A 166 3.13 5.35 7.10
N ASP A 167 2.15 4.52 6.73
CA ASP A 167 0.99 4.89 5.92
C ASP A 167 -0.04 3.75 5.87
N TRP A 168 -1.16 3.96 5.19
CA TRP A 168 -2.22 2.97 5.03
C TRP A 168 -3.02 3.19 3.74
N ALA A 169 -3.65 2.12 3.27
CA ALA A 169 -4.66 2.20 2.23
C ALA A 169 -5.78 1.18 2.45
N TYR A 170 -6.92 1.40 1.81
CA TYR A 170 -8.00 0.43 1.74
C TYR A 170 -8.69 0.44 0.37
N ASN A 171 -9.41 -0.64 0.08
CA ASN A 171 -10.27 -0.72 -1.09
C ASN A 171 -11.69 -0.26 -0.72
N SER A 172 -12.12 0.87 -1.28
CA SER A 172 -13.44 1.45 -1.09
C SER A 172 -14.56 0.71 -1.85
N THR A 173 -14.22 -0.29 -2.67
CA THR A 173 -15.23 -1.20 -3.25
C THR A 173 -15.59 -2.29 -2.24
N PRO A 174 -16.86 -2.41 -1.83
CA PRO A 174 -17.28 -3.42 -0.86
C PRO A 174 -16.89 -4.84 -1.27
N GLY A 175 -16.28 -5.59 -0.35
CA GLY A 175 -15.87 -6.98 -0.55
C GLY A 175 -14.69 -7.20 -1.49
N ALA A 176 -14.13 -6.14 -2.09
CA ALA A 176 -12.99 -6.26 -3.00
C ALA A 176 -11.67 -6.23 -2.23
N GLY A 177 -10.85 -7.26 -2.41
CA GLY A 177 -9.49 -7.30 -1.84
C GLY A 177 -8.53 -6.29 -2.48
N LEU A 178 -7.32 -6.25 -1.94
CA LEU A 178 -6.19 -5.45 -2.44
C LEU A 178 -4.87 -6.16 -2.13
N LEU A 179 -3.80 -5.72 -2.79
CA LEU A 179 -2.45 -6.16 -2.42
C LEU A 179 -1.86 -5.24 -1.35
N ALA A 180 -1.08 -5.80 -0.43
CA ALA A 180 -0.32 -5.03 0.53
C ALA A 180 0.62 -4.03 -0.19
N GLY A 181 0.55 -2.76 0.20
CA GLY A 181 1.30 -1.67 -0.45
C GLY A 181 0.72 -1.19 -1.79
N GLN A 182 -0.43 -1.72 -2.23
CA GLN A 182 -1.14 -1.19 -3.39
C GLN A 182 -1.61 0.23 -3.09
N VAL A 183 -1.25 1.16 -3.98
CA VAL A 183 -1.67 2.56 -3.99
C VAL A 183 -2.34 2.88 -5.33
N PRO A 184 -3.13 3.97 -5.45
CA PRO A 184 -3.71 4.39 -6.72
C PRO A 184 -2.62 4.51 -7.79
N GLU A 185 -2.88 3.96 -8.98
CA GLU A 185 -2.02 4.24 -10.12
C GLU A 185 -2.01 5.75 -10.38
N PRO A 186 -0.86 6.34 -10.73
CA PRO A 186 -0.81 7.72 -11.16
C PRO A 186 -1.83 7.88 -12.28
N THR A 187 -2.85 8.72 -12.04
CA THR A 187 -3.96 8.84 -12.97
C THR A 187 -3.41 9.12 -14.37
N SER A 188 -4.02 8.49 -15.38
CA SER A 188 -3.62 8.57 -16.79
C SER A 188 -3.46 10.01 -17.30
N LEU A 189 -4.06 11.01 -16.63
CA LEU A 189 -3.82 12.44 -16.84
C LEU A 189 -2.39 12.90 -16.47
N GLY A 190 -1.80 12.40 -15.40
CA GLY A 190 -0.41 12.67 -15.04
C GLY A 190 0.57 12.10 -16.08
N LEU A 191 0.30 10.88 -16.55
CA LEU A 191 1.04 10.27 -17.65
C LEU A 191 0.84 11.01 -18.98
N LEU A 192 -0.38 11.46 -19.28
CA LEU A 192 -0.68 12.25 -20.47
C LEU A 192 0.01 13.62 -20.42
N ALA A 193 0.02 14.29 -19.27
CA ALA A 193 0.70 15.57 -19.09
C ALA A 193 2.22 15.42 -19.24
N ALA A 194 2.82 14.38 -18.66
CA ALA A 194 4.23 14.06 -18.83
C ALA A 194 4.55 13.72 -20.31
N GLY A 195 3.68 12.96 -20.97
CA GLY A 195 3.77 12.65 -22.40
C GLY A 195 3.69 13.91 -23.28
N ALA A 196 2.73 14.79 -23.02
CA ALA A 196 2.55 16.05 -23.75
C ALA A 196 3.75 17.00 -23.56
N ALA A 197 4.29 17.09 -22.33
CA ALA A 197 5.50 17.86 -22.05
C ALA A 197 6.73 17.29 -22.78
N GLY A 198 6.88 15.96 -22.80
CA GLY A 198 7.94 15.29 -23.57
C GLY A 198 7.85 15.56 -25.07
N VAL A 199 6.65 15.47 -25.66
CA VAL A 199 6.41 15.78 -27.07
C VAL A 199 6.69 17.26 -27.38
N ALA A 200 6.26 18.19 -26.53
CA ALA A 200 6.52 19.61 -26.69
C ALA A 200 8.03 19.95 -26.63
N ALA A 201 8.77 19.31 -25.72
CA ALA A 201 10.22 19.47 -25.62
C ALA A 201 10.96 18.91 -26.84
N MET A 202 10.51 17.78 -27.38
CA MET A 202 11.09 17.16 -28.58
C MET A 202 10.88 18.03 -29.83
N ARG A 203 9.69 18.66 -29.98
CA ARG A 203 9.41 19.60 -31.08
C ARG A 203 10.30 20.85 -31.05
N ARG A 204 10.64 21.37 -29.87
CA ARG A 204 11.54 22.55 -29.75
C ARG A 204 12.97 22.25 -30.16
N ARG A 205 13.43 20.99 -30.02
CA ARG A 205 14.78 20.56 -30.42
C ARG A 205 14.95 20.32 -31.92
N GLN A 206 13.87 20.14 -32.67
CA GLN A 206 13.93 19.93 -34.13
C GLN A 206 13.92 21.23 -34.93
N VAL A 207 13.64 22.36 -34.29
CA VAL A 207 13.53 23.69 -34.92
C VAL A 207 14.76 24.58 -34.63
N ALA A 208 15.65 24.13 -33.73
CA ALA A 208 16.97 24.72 -33.49
C ALA A 208 18.04 23.91 -34.21
#